data_AF-A0A1F6ZSW7-F1
#
_entry.id   AF-A0A1F6ZSW7-F1
#
_cell.length_a   1.000
_cell.length_b   1.000
_cell.length_c   1.000
_cell.angle_alpha   90.00
_cell.angle_beta   90.00
_cell.angle_gamma   90.00
#
_symmetry.space_group_name_H-M   'P 1'
#
loop_
_entity.id
_entity.type
_entity.pdbx_description
1 polymer ?
#
loop_
_entity_poly.entity_id
_entity_poly.type
_entity_poly.pdbx_seq_one_letter_code
_entity_poly.pdbx_strand_id
1 'polypeptide(L)'
;MKEDKGEETPILKVENSQFSKIKSDIYISLLKKILHTQIGRDSLTNKLKEKMHGMIVEENIDSLKTIQEKKFQFLVAMLESIKRNVDKKSINLKTLDRVIDTLVRYSLLNQDATEEKKENFKKKYNLRPPSFIVFSPTQKCNLKCVGCYASSKINAPTLTFEIVDKICDEVYNEWGNRFMTISGGEPLMYEDHGKTLFDIWEKYRDMFFLFYTNGTLTNEKTAEKLAKLGNVTPAISIEGWEKETDERRGKGIFNKIKEATENLKKTGVPFGFSITATQKNIDILLDDQFYDFLFQELGATYAWMFQLMPIGQAKELRELMLTPEQRIKLFRKWQFLLEEKKYCIADFWNSGVLADGCIAYGREKGYLYIDWNGNITPCAFVPFFEDNVLDLYGQGKKLADALFSDLFVNGRKWQDEYGLCHLQNPDNWLMPCSIRDHWENFRENILSKTAKPEDEHAEFLLKSKEHDKFLKNFDKKLEKITKPIWKEEYLDKG
;
A
#
# COMPACT_ATOMS: atom_id res chain seq x y z
N MET A 1 38.54 39.76 -18.71
CA MET A 1 37.09 39.57 -18.54
C MET A 1 36.88 38.41 -17.58
N LYS A 2 36.67 38.72 -16.30
CA LYS A 2 36.13 37.77 -15.33
C LYS A 2 34.63 38.00 -15.32
N GLU A 3 33.86 37.01 -15.73
CA GLU A 3 32.40 37.05 -15.62
C GLU A 3 31.99 36.64 -14.21
N ASP A 4 31.11 37.48 -13.68
CA ASP A 4 30.57 37.51 -12.34
C ASP A 4 29.61 36.32 -12.14
N LYS A 5 30.00 35.36 -11.31
CA LYS A 5 29.06 34.33 -10.82
C LYS A 5 28.32 34.96 -9.65
N GLY A 6 27.15 35.52 -9.92
CA GLY A 6 26.25 36.05 -8.89
C GLY A 6 25.91 34.96 -7.87
N GLU A 7 26.51 35.05 -6.68
CA GLU A 7 26.02 34.39 -5.49
C GLU A 7 24.67 35.02 -5.12
N GLU A 8 23.58 34.28 -5.30
CA GLU A 8 22.29 34.68 -4.74
C GLU A 8 22.41 34.83 -3.22
N THR A 9 22.22 36.05 -2.74
CA THR A 9 22.28 36.40 -1.32
C THR A 9 21.22 35.64 -0.52
N PRO A 10 21.50 35.21 0.72
CA PRO A 10 20.56 34.45 1.58
C PRO A 10 19.19 35.11 1.76
N ILE A 11 19.11 36.44 1.61
CA ILE A 11 17.91 37.26 1.78
C ILE A 11 16.86 36.97 0.68
N LEU A 12 17.29 36.77 -0.58
CA LEU A 12 16.40 36.49 -1.73
C LEU A 12 15.76 35.08 -1.64
N LYS A 13 16.47 34.10 -1.08
CA LYS A 13 15.91 32.76 -0.81
C LYS A 13 14.86 32.79 0.31
N VAL A 14 15.06 33.61 1.34
CA VAL A 14 14.10 33.76 2.45
C VAL A 14 12.83 34.47 1.98
N GLU A 15 12.94 35.54 1.18
CA GLU A 15 11.78 36.24 0.62
C GLU A 15 10.96 35.38 -0.34
N ASN A 16 11.61 34.61 -1.23
CA ASN A 16 10.92 33.66 -2.12
C ASN A 16 10.21 32.54 -1.34
N SER A 17 10.77 32.08 -0.22
CA SER A 17 10.16 31.04 0.63
C SER A 17 8.94 31.53 1.41
N GLN A 18 8.95 32.79 1.88
CA GLN A 18 7.79 33.37 2.56
C GLN A 18 6.67 33.66 1.56
N PHE A 19 7.01 34.14 0.37
CA PHE A 19 6.03 34.43 -0.68
C PHE A 19 5.38 33.15 -1.24
N SER A 20 6.14 32.06 -1.40
CA SER A 20 5.59 30.75 -1.79
C SER A 20 4.68 30.16 -0.71
N LYS A 21 5.06 30.31 0.57
CA LYS A 21 4.24 29.89 1.71
C LYS A 21 2.91 30.65 1.76
N ILE A 22 2.93 31.97 1.64
CA ILE A 22 1.71 32.81 1.60
C ILE A 22 0.80 32.40 0.44
N LYS A 23 1.35 32.18 -0.76
CA LYS A 23 0.59 31.68 -1.91
C LYS A 23 -0.07 30.33 -1.59
N SER A 24 0.69 29.38 -1.05
CA SER A 24 0.16 28.05 -0.68
C SER A 24 -0.98 28.14 0.34
N ASP A 25 -0.87 29.02 1.34
CA ASP A 25 -1.88 29.20 2.38
C ASP A 25 -3.18 29.76 1.79
N ILE A 26 -3.07 30.68 0.83
CA ILE A 26 -4.21 31.21 0.06
C ILE A 26 -4.85 30.10 -0.77
N TYR A 27 -4.06 29.30 -1.51
CA TYR A 27 -4.56 28.17 -2.31
C TYR A 27 -5.28 27.14 -1.44
N ILE A 28 -4.69 26.73 -0.31
CA ILE A 28 -5.28 25.78 0.62
C ILE A 28 -6.58 26.35 1.20
N SER A 29 -6.61 27.62 1.60
CA SER A 29 -7.81 28.29 2.12
C SER A 29 -8.95 28.32 1.09
N LEU A 30 -8.64 28.65 -0.17
CA LEU A 30 -9.60 28.61 -1.27
C LEU A 30 -10.11 27.19 -1.54
N LEU A 31 -9.20 26.21 -1.58
CA LEU A 31 -9.56 24.79 -1.77
C LEU A 31 -10.52 24.30 -0.68
N LYS A 32 -10.24 24.63 0.59
CA LYS A 32 -11.12 24.29 1.72
C LYS A 32 -12.53 24.89 1.54
N LYS A 33 -12.62 26.19 1.21
CA LYS A 33 -13.91 26.85 0.96
C LYS A 33 -14.72 26.16 -0.15
N ILE A 34 -14.05 25.78 -1.25
CA ILE A 34 -14.68 25.04 -2.35
C ILE A 34 -15.21 23.69 -1.83
N LEU A 35 -14.37 22.94 -1.13
CA LEU A 35 -14.69 21.60 -0.62
C LEU A 35 -15.74 21.60 0.51
N HIS A 36 -16.00 22.73 1.17
CA HIS A 36 -17.02 22.83 2.21
C HIS A 36 -18.44 22.88 1.63
N THR A 37 -18.61 23.23 0.36
CA THR A 37 -19.92 23.29 -0.32
C THR A 37 -20.13 22.10 -1.25
N GLN A 38 -21.35 21.57 -1.33
CA GLN A 38 -21.69 20.48 -2.24
C GLN A 38 -21.39 20.86 -3.71
N ILE A 39 -21.90 22.02 -4.13
CA ILE A 39 -21.72 22.54 -5.51
C ILE A 39 -20.23 22.73 -5.82
N GLY A 40 -19.45 23.26 -4.86
CA GLY A 40 -18.01 23.43 -5.02
C GLY A 40 -17.29 22.08 -5.16
N ARG A 41 -17.65 21.08 -4.36
CA ARG A 41 -17.12 19.70 -4.49
C ARG A 41 -17.45 19.10 -5.85
N ASP A 42 -18.70 19.20 -6.30
CA ASP A 42 -19.13 18.64 -7.59
C ASP A 42 -18.36 19.31 -8.75
N SER A 43 -18.26 20.64 -8.75
CA SER A 43 -17.54 21.40 -9.77
C SER A 43 -16.04 21.07 -9.79
N LEU A 44 -15.39 21.03 -8.62
CA LEU A 44 -13.97 20.70 -8.52
C LEU A 44 -13.70 19.27 -8.97
N THR A 45 -14.54 18.31 -8.56
CA THR A 45 -14.40 16.90 -8.93
C THR A 45 -14.45 16.73 -10.44
N ASN A 46 -15.39 17.39 -11.13
CA ASN A 46 -15.49 17.32 -12.59
C ASN A 46 -14.26 17.93 -13.29
N LYS A 47 -13.81 19.11 -12.86
CA LYS A 47 -12.58 19.72 -13.41
C LYS A 47 -11.33 18.88 -13.16
N LEU A 48 -11.22 18.26 -11.99
CA LEU A 48 -10.10 17.37 -11.67
C LEU A 48 -10.12 16.13 -12.58
N LYS A 49 -11.28 15.52 -12.81
CA LYS A 49 -11.40 14.39 -13.74
C LYS A 49 -10.94 14.75 -15.15
N GLU A 50 -11.40 15.87 -15.70
CA GLU A 50 -10.99 16.32 -17.04
C GLU A 50 -9.48 16.52 -17.12
N LYS A 51 -8.90 17.26 -16.16
CA LYS A 51 -7.46 17.52 -16.11
C LYS A 51 -6.65 16.23 -15.92
N MET A 52 -7.10 15.35 -15.04
CA MET A 52 -6.42 14.07 -14.79
C MET A 52 -6.46 13.16 -16.02
N HIS A 53 -7.58 13.12 -16.74
CA HIS A 53 -7.66 12.35 -17.99
C HIS A 53 -6.66 12.87 -19.02
N GLY A 54 -6.63 14.19 -19.25
CA GLY A 54 -5.63 14.82 -20.13
C GLY A 54 -4.19 14.43 -19.75
N MET A 55 -3.81 14.62 -18.49
CA MET A 55 -2.45 14.35 -18.03
C MET A 55 -2.06 12.86 -17.98
N ILE A 56 -3.00 11.98 -17.61
CA ILE A 56 -2.71 10.56 -17.35
C ILE A 56 -2.88 9.73 -18.62
N VAL A 57 -3.85 10.06 -19.47
CA VAL A 57 -4.30 9.23 -20.60
C VAL A 57 -3.97 9.84 -21.97
N GLU A 58 -4.06 11.17 -22.12
CA GLU A 58 -3.88 11.82 -23.43
C GLU A 58 -2.44 12.28 -23.67
N GLU A 59 -1.82 12.88 -22.66
CA GLU A 59 -0.47 13.46 -22.74
C GLU A 59 0.64 12.45 -22.40
N ASN A 60 0.31 11.38 -21.67
CA ASN A 60 1.29 10.40 -21.22
C ASN A 60 1.56 9.38 -22.33
N ILE A 61 2.79 9.35 -22.83
CA ILE A 61 3.23 8.39 -23.86
C ILE A 61 4.16 7.31 -23.29
N ASP A 62 4.29 7.21 -21.97
CA ASP A 62 5.27 6.33 -21.33
C ASP A 62 4.77 4.88 -21.22
N SER A 63 3.46 4.64 -21.38
CA SER A 63 2.83 3.32 -21.19
C SER A 63 1.64 3.16 -22.14
N LEU A 64 1.10 1.94 -22.25
CA LEU A 64 -0.14 1.65 -22.98
C LEU A 64 -1.32 2.50 -22.49
N LYS A 65 -2.13 3.01 -23.41
CA LYS A 65 -3.28 3.87 -23.10
C LYS A 65 -4.34 3.14 -22.27
N THR A 66 -4.54 1.85 -22.53
CA THR A 66 -5.44 0.97 -21.77
C THR A 66 -5.07 0.89 -20.29
N ILE A 67 -3.77 0.86 -19.98
CA ILE A 67 -3.26 0.86 -18.60
C ILE A 67 -3.46 2.22 -17.94
N GLN A 68 -3.18 3.30 -18.67
CA GLN A 68 -3.40 4.67 -18.20
C GLN A 68 -4.87 4.92 -17.87
N GLU A 69 -5.79 4.41 -18.68
CA GLU A 69 -7.23 4.48 -18.41
C GLU A 69 -7.58 3.79 -17.09
N LYS A 70 -7.01 2.60 -16.80
CA LYS A 70 -7.21 1.94 -15.49
C LYS A 70 -6.67 2.76 -14.32
N LYS A 71 -5.50 3.39 -14.47
CA LYS A 71 -4.93 4.30 -13.46
C LYS A 71 -5.84 5.50 -13.22
N PHE A 72 -6.36 6.10 -14.29
CA PHE A 72 -7.33 7.19 -14.21
C PHE A 72 -8.60 6.77 -13.48
N GLN A 73 -9.22 5.65 -13.87
CA GLN A 73 -10.43 5.11 -13.24
C GLN A 73 -10.24 4.85 -11.74
N PHE A 74 -9.09 4.31 -11.34
CA PHE A 74 -8.78 4.09 -9.92
C PHE A 74 -8.74 5.40 -9.13
N LEU A 75 -8.07 6.43 -9.66
CA LEU A 75 -8.03 7.75 -9.01
C LEU A 75 -9.41 8.42 -8.96
N VAL A 76 -10.22 8.24 -10.01
CA VAL A 76 -11.62 8.72 -10.01
C VAL A 76 -12.43 8.01 -8.93
N ALA A 77 -12.31 6.69 -8.80
CA ALA A 77 -13.00 5.93 -7.76
C ALA A 77 -12.60 6.39 -6.34
N MET A 78 -11.32 6.75 -6.13
CA MET A 78 -10.85 7.35 -4.87
C MET A 78 -11.49 8.72 -4.62
N LEU A 79 -11.50 9.61 -5.62
CA LEU A 79 -12.13 10.93 -5.51
C LEU A 79 -13.62 10.83 -5.21
N GLU A 80 -14.34 9.95 -5.91
CA GLU A 80 -15.77 9.71 -5.69
C GLU A 80 -16.05 9.15 -4.30
N SER A 81 -15.21 8.25 -3.79
CA SER A 81 -15.36 7.68 -2.45
C SER A 81 -15.16 8.75 -1.36
N ILE A 82 -14.13 9.61 -1.50
CA ILE A 82 -13.92 10.73 -0.58
C ILE A 82 -15.11 11.69 -0.62
N LYS A 83 -15.53 12.10 -1.82
CA LYS A 83 -16.68 13.00 -2.02
C LYS A 83 -17.94 12.44 -1.35
N ARG A 84 -18.26 11.17 -1.62
CA ARG A 84 -19.42 10.48 -1.04
C ARG A 84 -19.40 10.50 0.49
N ASN A 85 -18.24 10.27 1.11
CA ASN A 85 -18.10 10.24 2.56
C ASN A 85 -18.19 11.63 3.20
N VAL A 86 -17.74 12.68 2.50
CA VAL A 86 -17.94 14.07 2.92
C VAL A 86 -19.42 14.46 2.79
N ASP A 87 -20.07 14.11 1.69
CA ASP A 87 -21.50 14.39 1.44
C ASP A 87 -22.40 13.71 2.49
N LYS A 88 -22.07 12.47 2.88
CA LYS A 88 -22.73 11.72 3.95
C LYS A 88 -22.31 12.13 5.37
N LYS A 89 -21.40 13.09 5.53
CA LYS A 89 -20.82 13.53 6.82
C LYS A 89 -20.11 12.41 7.61
N SER A 90 -19.72 11.33 6.93
CA SER A 90 -18.85 10.29 7.50
C SER A 90 -17.40 10.75 7.61
N ILE A 91 -17.01 11.74 6.80
CA ILE A 91 -15.82 12.56 6.99
C ILE A 91 -16.30 13.98 7.30
N ASN A 92 -15.98 14.49 8.48
CA ASN A 92 -16.33 15.86 8.84
C ASN A 92 -15.33 16.87 8.23
N LEU A 93 -15.77 18.12 8.07
CA LEU A 93 -14.97 19.17 7.42
C LEU A 93 -13.66 19.49 8.16
N LYS A 94 -13.63 19.39 9.49
CA LYS A 94 -12.41 19.65 10.27
C LYS A 94 -11.35 18.58 10.00
N THR A 95 -11.75 17.32 9.92
CA THR A 95 -10.84 16.21 9.58
C THR A 95 -10.42 16.30 8.13
N LEU A 96 -11.34 16.63 7.21
CA LEU A 96 -11.02 16.90 5.80
C LEU A 96 -9.97 18.01 5.66
N ASP A 97 -10.13 19.12 6.39
CA ASP A 97 -9.19 20.24 6.38
C ASP A 97 -7.79 19.82 6.83
N ARG A 98 -7.68 18.94 7.83
CA ARG A 98 -6.39 18.38 8.30
C ARG A 98 -5.76 17.43 7.28
N VAL A 99 -6.57 16.61 6.63
CA VAL A 99 -6.10 15.72 5.56
C VAL A 99 -5.59 16.55 4.39
N ILE A 100 -6.30 17.63 4.00
CA ILE A 100 -5.83 18.59 2.99
C ILE A 100 -4.55 19.27 3.45
N ASP A 101 -4.48 19.74 4.70
CA ASP A 101 -3.28 20.36 5.25
C ASP A 101 -2.09 19.40 5.26
N THR A 102 -2.32 18.10 5.39
CA THR A 102 -1.25 17.11 5.34
C THR A 102 -0.84 16.83 3.89
N LEU A 103 -1.80 16.45 3.03
CA LEU A 103 -1.52 15.98 1.67
C LEU A 103 -1.22 17.11 0.67
N VAL A 104 -1.99 18.19 0.71
CA VAL A 104 -1.88 19.31 -0.26
C VAL A 104 -0.76 20.25 0.12
N ARG A 105 -0.62 20.58 1.42
CA ARG A 105 0.52 21.38 1.87
C ARG A 105 1.84 20.66 1.60
N TYR A 106 1.88 19.34 1.82
CA TYR A 106 3.03 18.51 1.43
C TYR A 106 3.32 18.64 -0.06
N SER A 107 2.33 18.38 -0.91
CA SER A 107 2.49 18.42 -2.37
C SER A 107 2.92 19.81 -2.87
N LEU A 108 2.43 20.90 -2.28
CA LEU A 108 2.72 22.26 -2.75
C LEU A 108 3.98 22.90 -2.13
N LEU A 109 4.34 22.58 -0.89
CA LEU A 109 5.47 23.23 -0.20
C LEU A 109 6.74 22.39 -0.16
N ASN A 110 6.61 21.06 -0.14
CA ASN A 110 7.74 20.18 0.12
C ASN A 110 8.13 19.33 -1.10
N GLN A 111 7.51 19.54 -2.27
CA GLN A 111 7.84 18.78 -3.48
C GLN A 111 9.30 18.98 -3.89
N ASP A 112 9.79 20.22 -3.93
CA ASP A 112 11.17 20.52 -4.33
C ASP A 112 12.18 19.89 -3.36
N ALA A 113 11.97 20.06 -2.04
CA ALA A 113 12.84 19.48 -1.01
C ALA A 113 12.80 17.94 -1.01
N THR A 114 11.66 17.35 -1.36
CA THR A 114 11.50 15.89 -1.47
C THR A 114 12.21 15.35 -2.69
N GLU A 115 12.06 16.00 -3.85
CA GLU A 115 12.78 15.62 -5.06
C GLU A 115 14.29 15.83 -4.91
N GLU A 116 14.74 16.88 -4.22
CA GLU A 116 16.15 17.05 -3.88
C GLU A 116 16.69 15.85 -3.06
N LYS A 117 15.96 15.41 -2.04
CA LYS A 117 16.33 14.21 -1.25
C LYS A 117 16.43 12.97 -2.14
N LYS A 118 15.45 12.74 -3.02
CA LYS A 118 15.47 11.60 -3.95
C LYS A 118 16.61 11.67 -4.97
N GLU A 119 16.94 12.85 -5.48
CA GLU A 119 18.09 13.05 -6.37
C GLU A 119 19.41 12.82 -5.64
N ASN A 120 19.53 13.26 -4.39
CA ASN A 120 20.70 12.99 -3.56
C ASN A 120 20.84 11.49 -3.27
N PHE A 121 19.73 10.81 -2.98
CA PHE A 121 19.70 9.36 -2.86
C PHE A 121 20.17 8.69 -4.17
N LYS A 122 19.63 9.11 -5.32
CA LYS A 122 20.04 8.61 -6.65
C LYS A 122 21.53 8.83 -6.92
N LYS A 123 22.08 9.99 -6.60
CA LYS A 123 23.52 10.28 -6.74
C LYS A 123 24.38 9.38 -5.87
N LYS A 124 23.93 9.10 -4.64
CA LYS A 124 24.68 8.27 -3.68
C LYS A 124 24.64 6.78 -4.03
N TYR A 125 23.48 6.28 -4.43
CA TYR A 125 23.20 4.85 -4.55
C TYR A 125 23.01 4.37 -6.00
N ASN A 126 23.06 5.27 -6.98
CA ASN A 126 22.76 5.01 -8.39
C ASN A 126 21.40 4.32 -8.62
N LEU A 127 20.44 4.58 -7.73
CA LEU A 127 19.10 4.02 -7.71
C LEU A 127 18.17 5.05 -7.09
N ARG A 128 16.95 5.25 -7.62
CA ARG A 128 15.94 6.07 -6.93
C ARG A 128 15.35 5.27 -5.76
N PRO A 129 15.03 5.91 -4.63
CA PRO A 129 14.53 5.18 -3.48
C PRO A 129 13.17 4.52 -3.78
N PRO A 130 12.82 3.45 -3.04
CA PRO A 130 11.44 2.95 -3.01
C PRO A 130 10.47 4.08 -2.69
N SER A 131 9.21 4.02 -3.13
CA SER A 131 8.26 5.11 -2.88
C SER A 131 7.63 5.08 -1.49
N PHE A 132 7.68 3.93 -0.83
CA PHE A 132 7.29 3.75 0.56
C PHE A 132 7.90 2.46 1.12
N ILE A 133 7.74 2.24 2.41
CA ILE A 133 7.96 0.93 3.04
C ILE A 133 6.66 0.42 3.63
N VAL A 134 6.57 -0.90 3.73
CA VAL A 134 5.63 -1.57 4.64
C VAL A 134 6.45 -2.07 5.81
N PHE A 135 6.05 -1.81 7.06
CA PHE A 135 6.76 -2.41 8.19
C PHE A 135 5.82 -2.84 9.31
N SER A 136 6.28 -3.82 10.07
CA SER A 136 5.51 -4.52 11.10
C SER A 136 6.29 -4.46 12.41
N PRO A 137 6.09 -3.42 13.24
CA PRO A 137 6.96 -3.15 14.38
C PRO A 137 6.79 -4.14 15.54
N THR A 138 5.72 -4.93 15.55
CA THR A 138 5.44 -5.93 16.59
C THR A 138 4.83 -7.17 15.96
N GLN A 139 5.07 -8.39 16.44
CA GLN A 139 4.27 -9.56 16.04
C GLN A 139 3.04 -9.73 16.94
N LYS A 140 2.91 -8.90 17.99
CA LYS A 140 1.86 -9.07 19.00
C LYS A 140 0.49 -8.84 18.39
N CYS A 141 -0.45 -9.74 18.69
CA CYS A 141 -1.84 -9.60 18.29
C CYS A 141 -2.76 -10.18 19.35
N ASN A 142 -3.90 -9.54 19.55
CA ASN A 142 -4.94 -9.95 20.49
C ASN A 142 -5.92 -10.97 19.89
N LEU A 143 -5.79 -11.28 18.59
CA LEU A 143 -6.54 -12.33 17.90
C LEU A 143 -5.63 -13.48 17.48
N LYS A 144 -6.25 -14.62 17.14
CA LYS A 144 -5.59 -15.83 16.60
C LYS A 144 -6.30 -16.30 15.35
N CYS A 145 -6.27 -15.46 14.30
CA CYS A 145 -7.04 -15.70 13.09
C CYS A 145 -6.61 -16.99 12.37
N VAL A 146 -7.58 -17.73 11.82
CA VAL A 146 -7.29 -18.87 10.95
C VAL A 146 -6.56 -18.40 9.69
N GLY A 147 -5.41 -19.03 9.39
CA GLY A 147 -4.60 -18.70 8.23
C GLY A 147 -3.98 -17.30 8.29
N CYS A 148 -3.48 -16.88 9.46
CA CYS A 148 -2.74 -15.64 9.61
C CYS A 148 -1.36 -15.75 8.93
N TYR A 149 -1.07 -14.89 7.95
CA TYR A 149 0.22 -14.89 7.25
C TYR A 149 1.38 -14.55 8.21
N ALA A 150 1.14 -13.65 9.17
CA ALA A 150 2.14 -13.17 10.12
C ALA A 150 2.33 -14.09 11.34
N SER A 151 1.53 -15.16 11.46
CA SER A 151 1.57 -16.11 12.57
C SER A 151 1.51 -15.45 13.97
N SER A 152 0.79 -14.32 14.07
CA SER A 152 0.78 -13.45 15.25
C SER A 152 0.18 -14.09 16.50
N LYS A 153 0.67 -13.68 17.67
CA LYS A 153 0.27 -14.19 18.99
C LYS A 153 0.49 -13.12 20.08
N ILE A 154 -0.09 -13.30 21.26
CA ILE A 154 -0.01 -12.29 22.34
C ILE A 154 1.44 -12.07 22.84
N ASN A 155 2.21 -13.15 22.95
CA ASN A 155 3.60 -13.13 23.40
C ASN A 155 4.49 -13.34 22.18
N ALA A 156 4.91 -12.25 21.57
CA ALA A 156 5.63 -12.26 20.32
C ALA A 156 6.64 -11.10 20.26
N PRO A 157 7.66 -11.18 19.39
CA PRO A 157 8.72 -10.17 19.29
C PRO A 157 8.16 -8.78 18.94
N THR A 158 8.93 -7.75 19.28
CA THR A 158 8.63 -6.34 18.99
C THR A 158 9.95 -5.61 18.85
N LEU A 159 10.06 -4.77 17.83
CA LEU A 159 11.19 -3.87 17.66
C LEU A 159 11.14 -2.79 18.74
N THR A 160 12.30 -2.30 19.16
CA THR A 160 12.35 -1.16 20.08
C THR A 160 11.89 0.12 19.36
N PHE A 161 11.40 1.08 20.13
CA PHE A 161 11.00 2.39 19.62
C PHE A 161 12.14 3.12 18.92
N GLU A 162 13.36 2.98 19.42
CA GLU A 162 14.55 3.56 18.78
C GLU A 162 14.75 3.03 17.35
N ILE A 163 14.59 1.72 17.14
CA ILE A 163 14.73 1.12 15.81
C ILE A 163 13.58 1.56 14.89
N VAL A 164 12.34 1.54 15.40
CA VAL A 164 11.17 2.00 14.62
C VAL A 164 11.32 3.46 14.21
N ASP A 165 11.74 4.33 15.15
CA ASP A 165 11.96 5.75 14.90
C ASP A 165 13.10 5.97 13.89
N LYS A 166 14.20 5.22 13.99
CA LYS A 166 15.32 5.29 13.05
C LYS A 166 14.94 4.86 11.63
N ILE A 167 14.13 3.81 11.49
CA ILE A 167 13.60 3.40 10.18
C ILE A 167 12.75 4.53 9.57
N CYS A 168 11.85 5.11 10.37
CA CYS A 168 11.02 6.23 9.93
C CYS A 168 11.86 7.45 9.54
N ASP A 169 12.91 7.75 10.32
CA ASP A 169 13.82 8.86 10.06
C ASP A 169 14.58 8.68 8.73
N GLU A 170 15.15 7.50 8.46
CA GLU A 170 15.87 7.25 7.21
C GLU A 170 14.94 7.33 5.98
N VAL A 171 13.72 6.80 6.09
CA VAL A 171 12.69 6.92 5.04
C VAL A 171 12.27 8.39 4.82
N TYR A 172 12.18 9.17 5.88
CA TYR A 172 11.77 10.58 5.82
C TYR A 172 12.89 11.52 5.32
N ASN A 173 14.09 11.37 5.88
CA ASN A 173 15.23 12.27 5.69
C ASN A 173 16.12 11.86 4.53
N GLU A 174 16.44 10.58 4.40
CA GLU A 174 17.35 10.10 3.35
C GLU A 174 16.60 9.77 2.06
N TRP A 175 15.42 9.13 2.14
CA TRP A 175 14.68 8.71 0.95
C TRP A 175 13.74 9.81 0.45
N GLY A 176 13.37 10.75 1.32
CA GLY A 176 12.42 11.81 1.00
C GLY A 176 10.97 11.32 0.93
N ASN A 177 10.66 10.10 1.37
CA ASN A 177 9.30 9.60 1.31
C ASN A 177 8.40 10.26 2.36
N ARG A 178 7.12 10.36 2.05
CA ARG A 178 6.07 10.86 2.95
C ARG A 178 4.86 9.93 3.06
N PHE A 179 5.05 8.67 2.66
CA PHE A 179 4.04 7.64 2.83
C PHE A 179 4.68 6.38 3.40
N MET A 180 4.05 5.81 4.43
CA MET A 180 4.43 4.52 4.99
C MET A 180 3.19 3.70 5.33
N THR A 181 3.32 2.39 5.19
CA THR A 181 2.28 1.45 5.60
C THR A 181 2.75 0.63 6.79
N ILE A 182 1.89 0.46 7.77
CA ILE A 182 2.15 -0.31 8.99
C ILE A 182 1.24 -1.54 8.99
N SER A 183 1.82 -2.72 9.25
CA SER A 183 1.07 -3.98 9.29
C SER A 183 1.30 -4.73 10.61
N GLY A 184 1.10 -6.06 10.51
CA GLY A 184 1.27 -7.14 11.47
C GLY A 184 2.09 -6.85 12.71
N GLY A 185 1.75 -7.43 13.87
CA GLY A 185 0.53 -8.11 14.26
C GLY A 185 -0.63 -7.10 14.32
N GLU A 186 -1.09 -6.73 15.51
CA GLU A 186 -2.02 -5.60 15.66
C GLU A 186 -1.21 -4.32 15.97
N PRO A 187 -1.12 -3.34 15.05
CA PRO A 187 -0.34 -2.12 15.27
C PRO A 187 -0.70 -1.37 16.55
N LEU A 188 -1.98 -1.36 16.94
CA LEU A 188 -2.42 -0.68 18.15
C LEU A 188 -2.00 -1.39 19.45
N MET A 189 -1.39 -2.58 19.36
CA MET A 189 -0.72 -3.26 20.48
C MET A 189 0.78 -2.93 20.58
N TYR A 190 1.34 -2.21 19.61
CA TYR A 190 2.75 -1.82 19.67
C TYR A 190 2.99 -0.87 20.84
N GLU A 191 3.87 -1.30 21.74
CA GLU A 191 4.34 -0.52 22.88
C GLU A 191 5.78 -0.93 23.21
N ASP A 192 6.61 0.08 23.47
CA ASP A 192 7.97 -0.07 23.97
C ASP A 192 8.28 1.06 24.96
N HIS A 193 8.48 0.72 26.23
CA HIS A 193 8.79 1.67 27.32
C HIS A 193 7.87 2.91 27.42
N GLY A 194 6.57 2.72 27.22
CA GLY A 194 5.52 3.74 27.24
C GLY A 194 5.32 4.47 25.91
N LYS A 195 6.11 4.15 24.89
CA LYS A 195 6.00 4.73 23.54
C LYS A 195 5.20 3.84 22.61
N THR A 196 4.40 4.45 21.77
CA THR A 196 3.46 3.78 20.85
C THR A 196 3.62 4.33 19.43
N LEU A 197 2.88 3.76 18.48
CA LEU A 197 2.82 4.32 17.12
C LEU A 197 2.21 5.73 17.06
N PHE A 198 1.40 6.12 18.07
CA PHE A 198 0.92 7.51 18.14
C PHE A 198 2.07 8.51 18.30
N ASP A 199 3.15 8.14 19.01
CA ASP A 199 4.34 8.98 19.13
C ASP A 199 5.07 9.13 17.78
N ILE A 200 5.15 8.07 16.98
CA ILE A 200 5.71 8.11 15.61
C ILE A 200 4.85 9.00 14.71
N TRP A 201 3.54 8.78 14.68
CA TRP A 201 2.64 9.56 13.84
C TRP A 201 2.60 11.04 14.23
N GLU A 202 2.77 11.35 15.52
CA GLU A 202 2.91 12.71 16.02
C GLU A 202 4.28 13.33 15.69
N LYS A 203 5.37 12.55 15.68
CA LYS A 203 6.70 13.05 15.30
C LYS A 203 6.78 13.40 13.80
N TYR A 204 6.21 12.55 12.95
CA TYR A 204 6.25 12.69 11.48
C TYR A 204 4.91 13.19 10.90
N ARG A 205 4.42 14.35 11.38
CA ARG A 205 3.07 14.86 11.04
C ARG A 205 2.83 15.15 9.56
N ASP A 206 3.89 15.40 8.79
CA ASP A 206 3.83 15.65 7.35
C ASP A 206 3.99 14.37 6.52
N MET A 207 4.13 13.21 7.16
CA MET A 207 3.98 11.90 6.52
C MET A 207 2.55 11.41 6.68
N PHE A 208 2.03 10.78 5.63
CA PHE A 208 0.77 10.05 5.68
C PHE A 208 1.02 8.56 5.97
N PHE A 209 0.25 7.99 6.88
CA PHE A 209 0.36 6.60 7.31
C PHE A 209 -0.92 5.84 7.01
N LEU A 210 -0.76 4.63 6.45
CA LEU A 210 -1.82 3.63 6.44
C LEU A 210 -1.46 2.54 7.44
N PHE A 211 -2.41 2.04 8.23
CA PHE A 211 -2.16 0.85 9.04
C PHE A 211 -3.26 -0.19 8.94
N TYR A 212 -2.89 -1.47 8.86
CA TYR A 212 -3.84 -2.57 8.89
C TYR A 212 -4.20 -2.92 10.34
N THR A 213 -5.48 -3.02 10.66
CA THR A 213 -5.95 -3.35 12.01
C THR A 213 -7.06 -4.38 11.97
N ASN A 214 -7.19 -5.17 13.02
CA ASN A 214 -8.34 -6.03 13.25
C ASN A 214 -9.58 -5.27 13.79
N GLY A 215 -9.43 -3.98 14.10
CA GLY A 215 -10.51 -3.08 14.52
C GLY A 215 -10.91 -3.17 15.99
N THR A 216 -10.49 -4.20 16.72
CA THR A 216 -10.93 -4.43 18.11
C THR A 216 -10.44 -3.38 19.11
N LEU A 217 -9.34 -2.69 18.80
CA LEU A 217 -8.76 -1.62 19.62
C LEU A 217 -9.16 -0.22 19.13
N THR A 218 -9.95 -0.12 18.06
CA THR A 218 -10.43 1.15 17.50
C THR A 218 -11.69 1.65 18.22
N ASN A 219 -11.52 1.95 19.51
CA ASN A 219 -12.54 2.58 20.34
C ASN A 219 -12.62 4.10 20.11
N GLU A 220 -13.57 4.76 20.77
CA GLU A 220 -13.78 6.23 20.69
C GLU A 220 -12.50 7.03 20.94
N LYS A 221 -11.78 6.74 22.04
CA LYS A 221 -10.51 7.41 22.38
C LYS A 221 -9.45 7.26 21.28
N THR A 222 -9.37 6.08 20.67
CA THR A 222 -8.44 5.81 19.56
C THR A 222 -8.84 6.60 18.33
N ALA A 223 -10.13 6.61 17.98
CA ALA A 223 -10.66 7.37 16.86
C ALA A 223 -10.45 8.89 17.03
N GLU A 224 -10.62 9.43 18.24
CA GLU A 224 -10.33 10.84 18.56
C GLU A 224 -8.85 11.19 18.37
N LYS A 225 -7.94 10.31 18.81
CA LYS A 225 -6.49 10.50 18.59
C LYS A 225 -6.16 10.52 17.10
N LEU A 226 -6.70 9.58 16.32
CA LEU A 226 -6.52 9.53 14.87
C LEU A 226 -7.06 10.80 14.20
N ALA A 227 -8.24 11.27 14.60
CA ALA A 227 -8.81 12.51 14.09
C ALA A 227 -7.95 13.74 14.42
N LYS A 228 -7.35 13.78 15.63
CA LYS A 228 -6.44 14.85 16.06
C LYS A 228 -5.16 14.88 15.22
N LEU A 229 -4.63 13.70 14.88
CA LEU A 229 -3.43 13.55 14.06
C LEU A 229 -3.69 13.95 12.60
N GLY A 230 -4.74 13.42 11.98
CA GLY A 230 -5.14 13.77 10.61
C GLY A 230 -4.22 13.23 9.49
N ASN A 231 -3.12 12.56 9.84
CA ASN A 231 -2.14 12.01 8.91
C ASN A 231 -2.08 10.47 8.93
N VAL A 232 -3.09 9.80 9.48
CA VAL A 232 -3.13 8.35 9.64
C VAL A 232 -4.51 7.81 9.30
N THR A 233 -4.59 6.72 8.53
CA THR A 233 -5.84 6.05 8.17
C THR A 233 -5.79 4.54 8.47
N PRO A 234 -6.81 3.97 9.14
CA PRO A 234 -6.90 2.53 9.35
C PRO A 234 -7.51 1.81 8.14
N ALA A 235 -6.96 0.65 7.80
CA ALA A 235 -7.59 -0.37 6.96
C ALA A 235 -8.05 -1.52 7.86
N ILE A 236 -9.36 -1.58 8.11
CA ILE A 236 -9.95 -2.54 9.05
C ILE A 236 -10.18 -3.87 8.35
N SER A 237 -9.73 -4.95 8.94
CA SER A 237 -9.83 -6.25 8.29
C SER A 237 -11.23 -6.87 8.38
N ILE A 238 -11.76 -7.39 7.27
CA ILE A 238 -13.09 -8.02 7.17
C ILE A 238 -13.11 -9.09 6.06
N GLU A 239 -13.74 -10.24 6.29
CA GLU A 239 -13.72 -11.38 5.36
C GLU A 239 -14.99 -11.53 4.52
N GLY A 240 -16.09 -10.93 4.97
CA GLY A 240 -17.42 -11.16 4.45
C GLY A 240 -18.45 -10.64 5.46
N TRP A 241 -19.56 -11.34 5.57
CA TRP A 241 -20.58 -11.04 6.57
C TRP A 241 -20.13 -11.50 7.96
N GLU A 242 -21.04 -11.46 8.94
CA GLU A 242 -20.76 -11.85 10.32
C GLU A 242 -20.20 -13.27 10.40
N LYS A 243 -20.81 -14.22 9.69
CA LYS A 243 -20.40 -15.62 9.68
C LYS A 243 -18.93 -15.77 9.26
N GLU A 244 -18.56 -15.26 8.08
CA GLU A 244 -17.22 -15.50 7.52
C GLU A 244 -16.12 -14.76 8.29
N THR A 245 -16.44 -13.55 8.75
CA THR A 245 -15.55 -12.74 9.58
C THR A 245 -15.30 -13.42 10.92
N ASP A 246 -16.35 -13.88 11.60
CA ASP A 246 -16.24 -14.51 12.90
C ASP A 246 -15.62 -15.91 12.82
N GLU A 247 -15.91 -16.70 11.78
CA GLU A 247 -15.30 -18.01 11.54
C GLU A 247 -13.77 -17.90 11.41
N ARG A 248 -13.28 -16.83 10.76
CA ARG A 248 -11.84 -16.63 10.60
C ARG A 248 -11.19 -15.95 11.81
N ARG A 249 -11.81 -14.89 12.33
CA ARG A 249 -11.17 -13.96 13.28
C ARG A 249 -11.55 -14.20 14.74
N GLY A 250 -12.61 -14.96 14.98
CA GLY A 250 -13.18 -15.20 16.30
C GLY A 250 -14.58 -14.62 16.43
N LYS A 251 -15.40 -15.22 17.30
CA LYS A 251 -16.79 -14.84 17.52
C LYS A 251 -16.92 -13.38 18.00
N GLY A 252 -17.85 -12.64 17.41
CA GLY A 252 -18.20 -11.25 17.73
C GLY A 252 -17.29 -10.20 17.10
N ILE A 253 -16.32 -10.59 16.26
CA ILE A 253 -15.37 -9.65 15.65
C ILE A 253 -16.04 -8.79 14.59
N PHE A 254 -17.01 -9.33 13.83
CA PHE A 254 -17.80 -8.52 12.90
C PHE A 254 -18.50 -7.35 13.60
N ASN A 255 -19.09 -7.58 14.78
CA ASN A 255 -19.74 -6.53 15.56
C ASN A 255 -18.72 -5.51 16.10
N LYS A 256 -17.52 -5.96 16.50
CA LYS A 256 -16.42 -5.06 16.88
C LYS A 256 -15.94 -4.19 15.72
N ILE A 257 -15.90 -4.74 14.50
CA ILE A 257 -15.60 -3.98 13.29
C ILE A 257 -16.66 -2.91 13.06
N LYS A 258 -17.96 -3.23 13.18
CA LYS A 258 -19.03 -2.23 13.08
C LYS A 258 -18.89 -1.13 14.12
N GLU A 259 -18.64 -1.47 15.39
CA GLU A 259 -18.37 -0.49 16.46
C GLU A 259 -17.19 0.43 16.10
N ALA A 260 -16.08 -0.12 15.59
CA ALA A 260 -14.92 0.63 15.15
C ALA A 260 -15.25 1.61 14.01
N THR A 261 -15.99 1.17 12.99
CA THR A 261 -16.39 2.02 11.87
C THR A 261 -17.28 3.18 12.35
N GLU A 262 -18.20 2.93 13.27
CA GLU A 262 -19.04 3.98 13.85
C GLU A 262 -18.23 5.01 14.66
N ASN A 263 -17.23 4.57 15.42
CA ASN A 263 -16.31 5.49 16.13
C ASN A 263 -15.52 6.38 15.16
N LEU A 264 -15.05 5.81 14.05
CA LEU A 264 -14.31 6.54 13.01
C LEU A 264 -15.21 7.53 12.27
N LYS A 265 -16.43 7.15 11.91
CA LYS A 265 -17.43 8.03 11.28
C LYS A 265 -17.78 9.21 12.18
N LYS A 266 -18.04 8.96 13.47
CA LYS A 266 -18.36 10.01 14.46
C LYS A 266 -17.25 11.06 14.57
N THR A 267 -16.00 10.62 14.49
CA THR A 267 -14.82 11.49 14.57
C THR A 267 -14.35 12.01 13.20
N GLY A 268 -14.99 11.55 12.12
CA GLY A 268 -14.72 11.95 10.73
C GLY A 268 -13.44 11.41 10.14
N VAL A 269 -12.84 10.36 10.71
CA VAL A 269 -11.58 9.77 10.24
C VAL A 269 -11.86 8.92 8.99
N PRO A 270 -11.20 9.19 7.84
CA PRO A 270 -11.30 8.31 6.69
C PRO A 270 -10.66 6.96 7.01
N PHE A 271 -11.32 5.88 6.61
CA PHE A 271 -10.83 4.52 6.79
C PHE A 271 -11.12 3.68 5.55
N GLY A 272 -10.49 2.53 5.47
CA GLY A 272 -10.81 1.53 4.48
C GLY A 272 -11.00 0.16 5.10
N PHE A 273 -11.26 -0.82 4.23
CA PHE A 273 -11.29 -2.23 4.60
C PHE A 273 -10.08 -2.99 4.04
N SER A 274 -9.71 -4.08 4.70
CA SER A 274 -8.74 -5.05 4.20
C SER A 274 -9.39 -6.43 4.16
N ILE A 275 -9.47 -7.02 2.99
CA ILE A 275 -10.15 -8.28 2.73
C ILE A 275 -9.10 -9.31 2.34
N THR A 276 -9.22 -10.52 2.89
CA THR A 276 -8.45 -11.66 2.38
C THR A 276 -9.38 -12.60 1.62
N ALA A 277 -9.22 -12.64 0.30
CA ALA A 277 -9.92 -13.52 -0.60
C ALA A 277 -9.39 -14.95 -0.51
N THR A 278 -10.33 -15.89 -0.43
CA THR A 278 -10.11 -17.33 -0.32
C THR A 278 -11.16 -18.05 -1.15
N GLN A 279 -10.97 -19.35 -1.40
CA GLN A 279 -12.04 -20.15 -2.02
C GLN A 279 -13.33 -20.19 -1.19
N LYS A 280 -13.27 -19.93 0.13
CA LYS A 280 -14.44 -19.99 1.04
C LYS A 280 -15.36 -18.77 0.96
N ASN A 281 -14.81 -17.59 0.70
CA ASN A 281 -15.59 -16.34 0.64
C ASN A 281 -15.75 -15.80 -0.79
N ILE A 282 -15.27 -16.53 -1.81
CA ILE A 282 -15.29 -16.06 -3.21
C ILE A 282 -16.68 -15.65 -3.68
N ASP A 283 -17.74 -16.39 -3.30
CA ASP A 283 -19.10 -16.08 -3.74
C ASP A 283 -19.59 -14.75 -3.17
N ILE A 284 -19.22 -14.42 -1.93
CA ILE A 284 -19.50 -13.12 -1.30
C ILE A 284 -18.72 -12.01 -2.00
N LEU A 285 -17.46 -12.28 -2.34
CA LEU A 285 -16.60 -11.28 -3.00
C LEU A 285 -16.99 -11.04 -4.46
N LEU A 286 -17.79 -11.92 -5.07
CA LEU A 286 -18.38 -11.71 -6.39
C LEU A 286 -19.75 -11.03 -6.32
N ASP A 287 -20.35 -10.89 -5.13
CA ASP A 287 -21.60 -10.18 -4.90
C ASP A 287 -21.36 -8.66 -4.79
N ASP A 288 -22.17 -7.85 -5.47
CA ASP A 288 -22.14 -6.39 -5.40
C ASP A 288 -22.56 -5.89 -4.02
N GLN A 289 -23.52 -6.58 -3.39
CA GLN A 289 -24.14 -6.15 -2.14
C GLN A 289 -23.13 -6.04 -1.01
N PHE A 290 -22.11 -6.90 -1.02
CA PHE A 290 -21.03 -6.82 -0.05
C PHE A 290 -20.27 -5.48 -0.15
N TYR A 291 -19.93 -5.04 -1.35
CA TYR A 291 -19.23 -3.76 -1.54
C TYR A 291 -20.14 -2.56 -1.32
N ASP A 292 -21.42 -2.65 -1.70
CA ASP A 292 -22.40 -1.63 -1.37
C ASP A 292 -22.52 -1.47 0.16
N PHE A 293 -22.52 -2.57 0.93
CA PHE A 293 -22.46 -2.52 2.39
C PHE A 293 -21.19 -1.82 2.90
N LEU A 294 -20.00 -2.16 2.39
CA LEU A 294 -18.74 -1.54 2.82
C LEU A 294 -18.68 -0.03 2.53
N PHE A 295 -19.01 0.37 1.30
CA PHE A 295 -18.82 1.76 0.84
C PHE A 295 -20.04 2.65 1.12
N GLN A 296 -21.26 2.12 1.06
CA GLN A 296 -22.47 2.93 1.22
C GLN A 296 -22.95 2.98 2.67
N GLU A 297 -22.93 1.84 3.38
CA GLU A 297 -23.48 1.75 4.73
C GLU A 297 -22.41 2.00 5.80
N LEU A 298 -21.31 1.25 5.73
CA LEU A 298 -20.21 1.43 6.66
C LEU A 298 -19.42 2.70 6.35
N GLY A 299 -19.31 3.12 5.09
CA GLY A 299 -18.68 4.40 4.72
C GLY A 299 -17.17 4.30 4.51
N ALA A 300 -16.70 3.18 3.95
CA ALA A 300 -15.31 3.03 3.53
C ALA A 300 -14.93 4.08 2.48
N THR A 301 -13.71 4.60 2.56
CA THR A 301 -13.11 5.46 1.53
C THR A 301 -12.33 4.64 0.50
N TYR A 302 -11.79 3.50 0.90
CA TYR A 302 -11.06 2.57 0.05
C TYR A 302 -11.14 1.14 0.59
N ALA A 303 -10.77 0.15 -0.22
CA ALA A 303 -10.53 -1.20 0.26
C ALA A 303 -9.28 -1.80 -0.38
N TRP A 304 -8.57 -2.61 0.40
CA TRP A 304 -7.50 -3.48 -0.06
C TRP A 304 -8.00 -4.91 -0.09
N MET A 305 -7.80 -5.60 -1.20
CA MET A 305 -8.05 -7.03 -1.30
C MET A 305 -6.74 -7.75 -1.51
N PHE A 306 -6.44 -8.66 -0.58
CA PHE A 306 -5.33 -9.60 -0.66
C PHE A 306 -5.90 -10.98 -0.95
N GLN A 307 -5.17 -11.82 -1.65
CA GLN A 307 -5.52 -13.20 -1.88
C GLN A 307 -4.67 -14.06 -0.94
N LEU A 308 -5.26 -15.11 -0.37
CA LEU A 308 -4.54 -15.97 0.57
C LEU A 308 -3.25 -16.52 -0.07
N MET A 309 -2.14 -16.25 0.60
CA MET A 309 -0.85 -16.89 0.33
C MET A 309 -0.65 -18.01 1.36
N PRO A 310 -0.16 -19.20 0.95
CA PRO A 310 0.02 -20.36 1.81
C PRO A 310 1.33 -20.24 2.61
N ILE A 311 1.50 -19.12 3.31
CA ILE A 311 2.69 -18.78 4.11
C ILE A 311 2.30 -18.62 5.59
N GLY A 312 3.29 -18.69 6.49
CA GLY A 312 3.04 -18.71 7.93
C GLY A 312 2.05 -19.80 8.34
N GLN A 313 1.09 -19.47 9.22
CA GLN A 313 0.04 -20.42 9.65
C GLN A 313 -0.90 -20.86 8.52
N ALA A 314 -0.91 -20.19 7.36
CA ALA A 314 -1.72 -20.59 6.22
C ALA A 314 -1.06 -21.68 5.35
N LYS A 315 0.13 -22.20 5.72
CA LYS A 315 0.82 -23.23 4.91
C LYS A 315 -0.02 -24.47 4.62
N GLU A 316 -0.82 -24.91 5.61
CA GLU A 316 -1.68 -26.09 5.51
C GLU A 316 -3.05 -25.77 4.87
N LEU A 317 -3.28 -24.50 4.49
CA LEU A 317 -4.55 -24.02 3.94
C LEU A 317 -4.44 -23.71 2.45
N ARG A 318 -3.57 -24.44 1.74
CA ARG A 318 -3.33 -24.24 0.31
C ARG A 318 -4.61 -24.43 -0.52
N GLU A 319 -5.50 -25.30 -0.08
CA GLU A 319 -6.82 -25.52 -0.66
C GLU A 319 -7.74 -24.29 -0.56
N LEU A 320 -7.42 -23.31 0.28
CA LEU A 320 -8.13 -22.05 0.37
C LEU A 320 -7.56 -20.96 -0.55
N MET A 321 -6.41 -21.19 -1.20
CA MET A 321 -5.92 -20.29 -2.25
C MET A 321 -6.90 -20.26 -3.42
N LEU A 322 -7.18 -19.08 -3.94
CA LEU A 322 -8.03 -18.95 -5.13
C LEU A 322 -7.45 -19.75 -6.30
N THR A 323 -8.32 -20.42 -7.05
CA THR A 323 -7.94 -21.01 -8.34
C THR A 323 -7.66 -19.91 -9.38
N PRO A 324 -6.93 -20.20 -10.47
CA PRO A 324 -6.75 -19.25 -11.56
C PRO A 324 -8.07 -18.70 -12.12
N GLU A 325 -9.09 -19.55 -12.27
CA GLU A 325 -10.41 -19.16 -12.77
C GLU A 325 -11.13 -18.21 -11.79
N GLN A 326 -11.07 -18.50 -10.48
CA GLN A 326 -11.64 -17.63 -9.46
C GLN A 326 -10.92 -16.28 -9.40
N ARG A 327 -9.59 -16.27 -9.52
CA ARG A 327 -8.80 -15.03 -9.59
C ARG A 327 -9.26 -14.15 -10.74
N ILE A 328 -9.55 -14.72 -11.91
CA ILE A 328 -10.02 -13.95 -13.07
C ILE A 328 -11.45 -13.46 -12.90
N LYS A 329 -12.32 -14.23 -12.22
CA LYS A 329 -13.64 -13.69 -11.81
C LYS A 329 -13.49 -12.46 -10.91
N LEU A 330 -12.57 -12.49 -9.93
CA LEU A 330 -12.27 -11.31 -9.11
C LEU A 330 -11.66 -10.16 -9.90
N PHE A 331 -10.80 -10.43 -10.90
CA PHE A 331 -10.29 -9.40 -11.79
C PHE A 331 -11.41 -8.67 -12.53
N ARG A 332 -12.38 -9.42 -13.11
CA ARG A 332 -13.56 -8.81 -13.76
C ARG A 332 -14.43 -8.04 -12.77
N LYS A 333 -14.62 -8.60 -11.58
CA LYS A 333 -15.33 -7.93 -10.50
C LYS A 333 -14.66 -6.62 -10.10
N TRP A 334 -13.34 -6.62 -9.96
CA TRP A 334 -12.55 -5.43 -9.65
C TRP A 334 -12.70 -4.35 -10.74
N GLN A 335 -12.63 -4.72 -12.02
CA GLN A 335 -12.90 -3.80 -13.13
C GLN A 335 -14.29 -3.16 -13.00
N PHE A 336 -15.33 -3.97 -12.79
CA PHE A 336 -16.71 -3.50 -12.60
C PHE A 336 -16.84 -2.56 -11.38
N LEU A 337 -16.20 -2.88 -10.26
CA LEU A 337 -16.26 -2.05 -9.04
C LEU A 337 -15.59 -0.68 -9.26
N LEU A 338 -14.49 -0.62 -10.01
CA LEU A 338 -13.84 0.63 -10.38
C LEU A 338 -14.63 1.43 -11.42
N GLU A 339 -15.11 0.77 -12.47
CA GLU A 339 -15.69 1.40 -13.65
C GLU A 339 -17.15 1.82 -13.42
N GLU A 340 -17.97 0.92 -12.90
CA GLU A 340 -19.42 1.14 -12.77
C GLU A 340 -19.77 1.70 -11.39
N LYS A 341 -19.27 1.07 -10.31
CA LYS A 341 -19.60 1.47 -8.94
C LYS A 341 -18.79 2.66 -8.43
N LYS A 342 -17.64 2.95 -9.06
CA LYS A 342 -16.66 3.95 -8.60
C LYS A 342 -16.23 3.73 -7.14
N TYR A 343 -16.00 2.48 -6.75
CA TYR A 343 -15.48 2.11 -5.43
C TYR A 343 -13.97 1.92 -5.51
N CYS A 344 -13.21 2.66 -4.69
CA CYS A 344 -11.76 2.58 -4.70
C CYS A 344 -11.27 1.29 -4.06
N ILE A 345 -10.95 0.29 -4.89
CA ILE A 345 -10.49 -1.02 -4.43
C ILE A 345 -9.19 -1.38 -5.13
N ALA A 346 -8.17 -1.67 -4.33
CA ALA A 346 -6.90 -2.22 -4.81
C ALA A 346 -6.87 -3.73 -4.49
N ASP A 347 -7.11 -4.57 -5.49
CA ASP A 347 -6.82 -6.00 -5.41
C ASP A 347 -5.33 -6.22 -5.69
N PHE A 348 -4.55 -6.48 -4.66
CA PHE A 348 -3.09 -6.47 -4.68
C PHE A 348 -2.47 -7.27 -5.83
N TRP A 349 -3.11 -8.36 -6.27
CA TRP A 349 -2.66 -9.15 -7.42
C TRP A 349 -3.37 -8.79 -8.72
N ASN A 350 -4.69 -8.59 -8.72
CA ASN A 350 -5.44 -8.34 -9.95
C ASN A 350 -5.30 -6.90 -10.47
N SER A 351 -4.88 -5.97 -9.62
CA SER A 351 -4.63 -4.57 -9.99
C SER A 351 -3.17 -4.29 -10.34
N GLY A 352 -2.39 -5.30 -10.74
CA GLY A 352 -0.97 -5.14 -11.11
C GLY A 352 -0.70 -4.09 -12.19
N VAL A 353 -1.65 -3.91 -13.12
CA VAL A 353 -1.61 -2.87 -14.15
C VAL A 353 -1.59 -1.45 -13.58
N LEU A 354 -2.17 -1.21 -12.40
CA LEU A 354 -2.14 0.12 -11.77
C LEU A 354 -0.72 0.53 -11.36
N ALA A 355 0.16 -0.45 -11.16
CA ALA A 355 1.48 -0.24 -10.61
C ALA A 355 2.62 -0.68 -11.53
N ASP A 356 2.34 -0.95 -12.80
CA ASP A 356 3.32 -1.41 -13.79
C ASP A 356 3.95 -2.75 -13.38
N GLY A 357 3.11 -3.68 -12.90
CA GLY A 357 3.52 -5.02 -12.47
C GLY A 357 3.85 -5.14 -10.98
N CYS A 358 4.84 -5.97 -10.64
CA CYS A 358 5.26 -6.22 -9.26
C CYS A 358 5.80 -4.93 -8.61
N ILE A 359 5.37 -4.59 -7.39
CA ILE A 359 5.89 -3.42 -6.64
C ILE A 359 6.88 -3.77 -5.51
N ALA A 360 7.37 -5.01 -5.47
CA ALA A 360 8.33 -5.48 -4.48
C ALA A 360 9.78 -5.07 -4.81
N TYR A 361 10.74 -5.58 -4.04
CA TYR A 361 12.20 -5.50 -4.28
C TYR A 361 12.78 -4.08 -4.23
N GLY A 362 12.08 -3.16 -3.57
CA GLY A 362 12.58 -1.80 -3.33
C GLY A 362 12.89 -1.02 -4.61
N ARG A 363 12.18 -1.28 -5.71
CA ARG A 363 12.29 -0.48 -6.94
C ARG A 363 11.63 0.89 -6.77
N GLU A 364 11.92 1.81 -7.70
CA GLU A 364 11.16 3.05 -7.83
C GLU A 364 9.67 2.74 -8.10
N LYS A 365 8.77 3.51 -7.46
CA LYS A 365 7.31 3.23 -7.42
C LYS A 365 6.94 1.92 -6.71
N GLY A 366 7.90 1.29 -6.04
CA GLY A 366 7.71 0.07 -5.25
C GLY A 366 7.96 0.27 -3.76
N TYR A 367 8.09 -0.85 -3.06
CA TYR A 367 8.31 -0.92 -1.62
C TYR A 367 9.23 -2.10 -1.23
N LEU A 368 9.60 -2.11 0.05
CA LEU A 368 10.15 -3.27 0.74
C LEU A 368 9.45 -3.47 2.08
N TYR A 369 9.56 -4.67 2.65
CA TYR A 369 8.94 -5.04 3.92
C TYR A 369 9.96 -5.24 5.03
N ILE A 370 9.65 -4.77 6.24
CA ILE A 370 10.46 -5.01 7.45
C ILE A 370 9.58 -5.66 8.51
N ASP A 371 9.96 -6.84 8.99
CA ASP A 371 9.23 -7.55 10.04
C ASP A 371 9.66 -7.13 11.46
N TRP A 372 8.95 -7.65 12.45
CA TRP A 372 9.15 -7.39 13.88
C TRP A 372 10.47 -7.97 14.45
N ASN A 373 11.18 -8.81 13.69
CA ASN A 373 12.51 -9.29 14.00
C ASN A 373 13.59 -8.42 13.31
N GLY A 374 13.18 -7.47 12.48
CA GLY A 374 14.07 -6.61 11.70
C GLY A 374 14.46 -7.19 10.35
N ASN A 375 13.91 -8.33 9.94
CA ASN A 375 14.23 -8.94 8.64
C ASN A 375 13.70 -8.06 7.51
N ILE A 376 14.55 -7.79 6.51
CA ILE A 376 14.19 -6.97 5.35
C ILE A 376 13.87 -7.90 4.19
N THR A 377 12.58 -8.03 3.86
CA THR A 377 12.12 -8.83 2.73
C THR A 377 11.65 -7.95 1.57
N PRO A 378 11.61 -8.47 0.33
CA PRO A 378 11.09 -7.72 -0.81
C PRO A 378 9.62 -7.33 -0.71
N CYS A 379 8.82 -8.11 0.02
CA CYS A 379 7.37 -8.05 0.08
C CYS A 379 6.91 -8.89 1.28
N ALA A 380 5.80 -8.50 1.93
CA ALA A 380 5.22 -9.27 3.04
C ALA A 380 4.78 -10.71 2.64
N PHE A 381 4.73 -11.00 1.34
CA PHE A 381 4.40 -12.31 0.78
C PHE A 381 5.61 -13.05 0.16
N VAL A 382 6.81 -12.47 0.23
CA VAL A 382 8.08 -13.11 -0.15
C VAL A 382 8.85 -13.34 1.15
N PRO A 383 8.71 -14.51 1.78
CA PRO A 383 9.16 -14.75 3.16
C PRO A 383 10.64 -15.13 3.24
N PHE A 384 11.47 -14.39 2.50
CA PHE A 384 12.91 -14.60 2.40
C PHE A 384 13.64 -13.26 2.53
N PHE A 385 14.76 -13.26 3.25
CA PHE A 385 15.56 -12.07 3.50
C PHE A 385 17.06 -12.40 3.44
N GLU A 386 17.88 -11.38 3.19
CA GLU A 386 19.34 -11.47 3.29
C GLU A 386 19.87 -10.55 4.39
N ASP A 387 19.27 -9.38 4.50
CA ASP A 387 19.63 -8.36 5.47
C ASP A 387 18.63 -8.25 6.61
N ASN A 388 19.15 -7.92 7.79
CA ASN A 388 18.38 -7.56 8.97
C ASN A 388 18.76 -6.14 9.41
N VAL A 389 17.77 -5.30 9.70
CA VAL A 389 17.96 -3.88 10.03
C VAL A 389 18.82 -3.68 11.28
N LEU A 390 18.73 -4.58 12.27
CA LEU A 390 19.53 -4.53 13.48
C LEU A 390 21.01 -4.78 13.18
N ASP A 391 21.30 -5.76 12.32
CA ASP A 391 22.65 -6.09 11.89
C ASP A 391 23.26 -4.97 11.06
N LEU A 392 22.49 -4.39 10.12
CA LEU A 392 22.93 -3.24 9.33
C LEU A 392 23.31 -2.07 10.24
N TYR A 393 22.43 -1.70 11.18
CA TYR A 393 22.70 -0.59 12.09
C TYR A 393 23.87 -0.88 13.03
N GLY A 394 24.03 -2.11 13.51
CA GLY A 394 25.19 -2.53 14.31
C GLY A 394 26.52 -2.44 13.55
N GLN A 395 26.49 -2.57 12.23
CA GLN A 395 27.65 -2.43 11.35
C GLN A 395 27.89 -0.98 10.88
N GLY A 396 27.10 -0.01 11.36
CA GLY A 396 27.15 1.38 10.88
C GLY A 396 26.60 1.57 9.46
N LYS A 397 25.92 0.57 8.91
CA LYS A 397 25.20 0.64 7.64
C LYS A 397 23.81 1.26 7.82
N LYS A 398 23.16 1.51 6.69
CA LYS A 398 21.87 2.17 6.54
C LYS A 398 20.82 1.21 5.98
N LEU A 399 19.55 1.54 6.15
CA LEU A 399 18.46 0.74 5.58
C LEU A 399 18.58 0.58 4.07
N ALA A 400 19.07 1.62 3.38
CA ALA A 400 19.28 1.61 1.94
C ALA A 400 20.29 0.55 1.46
N ASP A 401 21.21 0.11 2.31
CA ASP A 401 22.20 -0.92 1.94
C ASP A 401 21.53 -2.26 1.61
N ALA A 402 20.37 -2.56 2.22
CA ALA A 402 19.60 -3.78 1.94
C ALA A 402 19.09 -3.86 0.50
N LEU A 403 18.96 -2.72 -0.19
CA LEU A 403 18.51 -2.67 -1.58
C LEU A 403 19.50 -3.35 -2.54
N PHE A 404 20.75 -3.56 -2.11
CA PHE A 404 21.84 -4.07 -2.95
C PHE A 404 22.16 -5.55 -2.73
N SER A 405 21.39 -6.22 -1.88
CA SER A 405 21.44 -7.67 -1.74
C SER A 405 21.04 -8.37 -3.03
N ASP A 406 21.58 -9.57 -3.27
CA ASP A 406 21.36 -10.33 -4.51
C ASP A 406 19.86 -10.60 -4.72
N LEU A 407 19.11 -10.89 -3.66
CA LEU A 407 17.66 -11.09 -3.70
C LEU A 407 16.93 -9.87 -4.26
N PHE A 408 17.32 -8.67 -3.83
CA PHE A 408 16.73 -7.42 -4.28
C PHE A 408 17.17 -7.07 -5.71
N VAL A 409 18.46 -7.23 -6.02
CA VAL A 409 19.01 -6.95 -7.36
C VAL A 409 18.42 -7.88 -8.41
N ASN A 410 18.37 -9.19 -8.14
CA ASN A 410 17.81 -10.18 -9.06
C ASN A 410 16.31 -9.96 -9.28
N GLY A 411 15.57 -9.63 -8.21
CA GLY A 411 14.15 -9.31 -8.29
C GLY A 411 13.86 -8.07 -9.15
N ARG A 412 14.66 -7.01 -9.01
CA ARG A 412 14.54 -5.82 -9.87
C ARG A 412 14.93 -6.09 -11.32
N LYS A 413 16.00 -6.86 -11.54
CA LYS A 413 16.37 -7.30 -12.89
C LYS A 413 15.20 -8.04 -13.57
N TRP A 414 14.54 -8.95 -12.86
CA TRP A 414 13.34 -9.61 -13.38
C TRP A 414 12.19 -8.61 -13.66
N GLN A 415 11.93 -7.64 -12.77
CA GLN A 415 10.90 -6.62 -13.01
C GLN A 415 11.19 -5.78 -14.27
N ASP A 416 12.45 -5.44 -14.50
CA ASP A 416 12.93 -4.71 -15.68
C ASP A 416 12.70 -5.53 -16.96
N GLU A 417 13.12 -6.78 -16.95
CA GLU A 417 12.95 -7.75 -18.04
C GLU A 417 11.49 -8.15 -18.28
N TYR A 418 10.62 -8.05 -17.29
CA TYR A 418 9.19 -8.40 -17.38
C TYR A 418 8.31 -7.22 -17.84
N GLY A 419 8.84 -6.00 -17.89
CA GLY A 419 8.06 -4.91 -18.47
C GLY A 419 8.59 -3.50 -18.25
N LEU A 420 9.34 -3.24 -17.16
CA LEU A 420 9.73 -1.87 -16.85
C LEU A 420 10.72 -1.27 -17.86
N CYS A 421 11.50 -2.10 -18.57
CA CYS A 421 12.36 -1.63 -19.66
C CYS A 421 11.65 -1.44 -21.01
N HIS A 422 10.38 -1.86 -21.15
CA HIS A 422 9.65 -1.82 -22.42
C HIS A 422 8.14 -1.61 -22.18
N LEU A 423 7.82 -0.50 -21.53
CA LEU A 423 6.45 -0.12 -21.10
C LEU A 423 5.41 -0.03 -22.24
N GLN A 424 5.85 0.02 -23.50
CA GLN A 424 5.00 0.00 -24.69
C GLN A 424 4.69 -1.41 -25.22
N ASN A 425 5.36 -2.44 -24.70
CA ASN A 425 5.05 -3.83 -24.99
C ASN A 425 5.41 -4.75 -23.81
N PRO A 426 4.94 -4.48 -22.57
CA PRO A 426 5.31 -5.27 -21.40
C PRO A 426 4.74 -6.68 -21.46
N ASP A 427 5.34 -7.60 -20.71
CA ASP A 427 4.74 -8.91 -20.47
C ASP A 427 3.44 -8.77 -19.66
N ASN A 428 2.82 -9.91 -19.38
CA ASN A 428 1.48 -10.01 -18.83
C ASN A 428 1.34 -9.52 -17.36
N TRP A 429 1.12 -8.23 -17.16
CA TRP A 429 0.92 -7.65 -15.81
C TRP A 429 -0.38 -8.07 -15.09
N LEU A 430 -1.19 -8.97 -15.66
CA LEU A 430 -2.21 -9.71 -14.90
C LEU A 430 -1.61 -10.84 -14.03
N MET A 431 -0.33 -11.14 -14.24
CA MET A 431 0.51 -12.06 -13.46
C MET A 431 1.69 -11.30 -12.80
N PRO A 432 1.45 -10.31 -11.93
CA PRO A 432 2.52 -9.46 -11.43
C PRO A 432 3.40 -10.12 -10.36
N CYS A 433 2.99 -11.23 -9.73
CA CYS A 433 3.68 -11.71 -8.54
C CYS A 433 4.83 -12.67 -8.86
N SER A 434 6.07 -12.25 -8.61
CA SER A 434 7.26 -13.11 -8.76
C SER A 434 7.12 -14.49 -8.10
N ILE A 435 6.79 -14.56 -6.80
CA ILE A 435 6.77 -15.82 -6.06
C ILE A 435 5.52 -16.68 -6.34
N ARG A 436 4.39 -16.07 -6.73
CA ARG A 436 3.12 -16.80 -6.90
C ARG A 436 2.76 -17.09 -8.35
N ASP A 437 3.11 -16.18 -9.26
CA ASP A 437 2.70 -16.21 -10.67
C ASP A 437 3.88 -16.60 -11.58
N HIS A 438 5.10 -16.62 -11.03
CA HIS A 438 6.36 -16.94 -11.73
C HIS A 438 7.28 -17.78 -10.84
N TRP A 439 6.73 -18.78 -10.15
CA TRP A 439 7.42 -19.54 -9.10
C TRP A 439 8.73 -20.18 -9.57
N GLU A 440 8.75 -20.74 -10.78
CA GLU A 440 9.95 -21.36 -11.35
C GLU A 440 11.08 -20.33 -11.53
N ASN A 441 10.78 -19.19 -12.15
CA ASN A 441 11.73 -18.09 -12.31
C ASN A 441 12.16 -17.51 -10.94
N PHE A 442 11.23 -17.39 -9.99
CA PHE A 442 11.55 -16.93 -8.64
C PHE A 442 12.61 -17.82 -7.99
N ARG A 443 12.44 -19.14 -8.05
CA ARG A 443 13.38 -20.08 -7.44
C ARG A 443 14.73 -20.14 -8.13
N GLU A 444 14.75 -20.04 -9.45
CA GLU A 444 15.98 -20.28 -10.24
C GLU A 444 16.80 -19.00 -10.42
N ASN A 445 16.14 -17.84 -10.55
CA ASN A 445 16.78 -16.60 -10.98
C ASN A 445 16.68 -15.47 -9.96
N ILE A 446 15.61 -15.41 -9.13
CA ILE A 446 15.42 -14.31 -8.16
C ILE A 446 15.98 -14.67 -6.79
N LEU A 447 15.62 -15.84 -6.27
CA LEU A 447 16.01 -16.31 -4.94
C LEU A 447 17.52 -16.57 -4.90
N SER A 448 18.24 -15.73 -4.17
CA SER A 448 19.67 -15.88 -4.01
C SER A 448 20.01 -17.11 -3.15
N LYS A 449 21.24 -17.60 -3.29
CA LYS A 449 21.74 -18.73 -2.48
C LYS A 449 21.96 -18.36 -1.01
N THR A 450 22.08 -17.07 -0.74
CA THR A 450 22.32 -16.47 0.59
C THR A 450 21.03 -16.04 1.29
N ALA A 451 19.90 -16.02 0.59
CA ALA A 451 18.59 -15.76 1.17
C ALA A 451 18.23 -16.81 2.22
N LYS A 452 17.75 -16.31 3.36
CA LYS A 452 17.28 -17.10 4.50
C LYS A 452 15.76 -17.08 4.56
N PRO A 453 15.11 -18.20 4.88
CA PRO A 453 13.67 -18.20 5.18
C PRO A 453 13.39 -17.41 6.46
N GLU A 454 12.28 -16.66 6.50
CA GLU A 454 11.87 -15.90 7.68
C GLU A 454 11.49 -16.80 8.87
N ASP A 455 10.99 -18.01 8.58
CA ASP A 455 10.57 -19.00 9.56
C ASP A 455 10.60 -20.44 8.98
N GLU A 456 10.20 -21.42 9.79
CA GLU A 456 10.10 -22.83 9.39
C GLU A 456 9.08 -23.07 8.26
N HIS A 457 8.08 -22.20 8.11
CA HIS A 457 7.07 -22.30 7.06
C HIS A 457 7.67 -21.89 5.72
N ALA A 458 8.43 -20.80 5.69
CA ALA A 458 9.17 -20.37 4.51
C ALA A 458 10.22 -21.40 4.07
N GLU A 459 10.89 -22.04 5.02
CA GLU A 459 11.82 -23.14 4.73
C GLU A 459 11.11 -24.34 4.07
N PHE A 460 9.89 -24.66 4.53
CA PHE A 460 9.06 -25.72 3.95
C PHE A 460 8.68 -25.43 2.48
N LEU A 461 8.41 -24.17 2.11
CA LEU A 461 8.07 -23.79 0.73
C LEU A 461 9.14 -24.23 -0.27
N LEU A 462 10.43 -24.16 0.11
CA LEU A 462 11.54 -24.55 -0.76
C LEU A 462 11.76 -26.07 -0.84
N LYS A 463 11.42 -26.80 0.23
CA LYS A 463 11.66 -28.25 0.34
C LYS A 463 10.51 -29.11 -0.20
N SER A 464 9.29 -28.57 -0.18
CA SER A 464 8.09 -29.34 -0.55
C SER A 464 7.95 -29.52 -2.06
N LYS A 465 8.19 -30.74 -2.54
CA LYS A 465 7.95 -31.13 -3.96
C LYS A 465 6.49 -30.96 -4.37
N GLU A 466 5.56 -31.18 -3.43
CA GLU A 466 4.14 -31.03 -3.71
C GLU A 466 3.77 -29.55 -3.91
N HIS A 467 4.30 -28.68 -3.05
CA HIS A 467 4.13 -27.24 -3.16
C HIS A 467 4.72 -26.70 -4.47
N ASP A 468 5.94 -27.14 -4.80
CA ASP A 468 6.62 -26.78 -6.05
C ASP A 468 5.77 -27.16 -7.28
N LYS A 469 5.30 -28.41 -7.34
CA LYS A 469 4.43 -28.88 -8.43
C LYS A 469 3.13 -28.07 -8.51
N PHE A 470 2.58 -27.67 -7.38
CA PHE A 470 1.35 -26.91 -7.34
C PHE A 470 1.50 -25.51 -7.91
N LEU A 471 2.48 -24.73 -7.45
CA LEU A 471 2.69 -23.37 -7.94
C LEU A 471 3.06 -23.38 -9.42
N LYS A 472 3.92 -24.30 -9.89
CA LYS A 472 4.19 -24.46 -11.32
C LYS A 472 2.93 -24.75 -12.15
N ASN A 473 2.01 -25.55 -11.63
CA ASN A 473 0.74 -25.83 -12.28
C ASN A 473 -0.23 -24.64 -12.21
N PHE A 474 -0.19 -23.88 -11.12
CA PHE A 474 -0.96 -22.65 -10.95
C PHE A 474 -0.53 -21.62 -12.00
N ASP A 475 0.77 -21.36 -12.13
CA ASP A 475 1.37 -20.44 -13.10
C ASP A 475 0.94 -20.77 -14.53
N LYS A 476 1.15 -22.02 -14.96
CA LYS A 476 0.79 -22.48 -16.32
C LYS A 476 -0.69 -22.32 -16.64
N LYS A 477 -1.56 -22.61 -15.67
CA LYS A 477 -3.01 -22.44 -15.84
C LYS A 477 -3.39 -20.96 -15.90
N LEU A 478 -2.83 -20.14 -15.02
CA LEU A 478 -3.09 -18.72 -14.99
C LEU A 478 -2.60 -18.03 -16.27
N GLU A 479 -1.41 -18.37 -16.77
CA GLU A 479 -0.87 -17.86 -18.04
C GLU A 479 -1.81 -18.23 -19.19
N LYS A 480 -2.24 -19.49 -19.28
CA LYS A 480 -3.16 -19.94 -20.33
C LYS A 480 -4.45 -19.12 -20.38
N ILE A 481 -4.97 -18.69 -19.23
CA ILE A 481 -6.20 -17.90 -19.12
C ILE A 481 -5.94 -16.42 -19.38
N THR A 482 -4.87 -15.86 -18.82
CA THR A 482 -4.61 -14.42 -18.82
C THR A 482 -3.92 -13.93 -20.08
N LYS A 483 -3.10 -14.74 -20.74
CA LYS A 483 -2.38 -14.37 -21.97
C LYS A 483 -3.29 -13.84 -23.09
N PRO A 484 -4.41 -14.51 -23.46
CA PRO A 484 -5.34 -13.95 -24.45
C PRO A 484 -5.98 -12.65 -23.96
N ILE A 485 -6.37 -12.57 -22.69
CA ILE A 485 -6.96 -11.34 -22.09
C ILE A 485 -5.96 -10.18 -22.18
N TRP A 486 -4.70 -10.41 -21.80
CA TRP A 486 -3.64 -9.41 -21.85
C TRP A 486 -3.44 -8.88 -23.27
N LYS A 487 -3.30 -9.80 -24.23
CA LYS A 487 -3.13 -9.44 -25.63
C LYS A 487 -4.31 -8.63 -26.15
N GLU A 488 -5.52 -9.15 -26.01
CA GLU A 488 -6.73 -8.57 -26.62
C GLU A 488 -7.19 -7.26 -25.95
N GLU A 489 -6.98 -7.12 -24.63
CA GLU A 489 -7.50 -5.96 -23.88
C GLU A 489 -6.47 -4.89 -23.61
N TYR A 490 -5.18 -5.23 -23.55
CA TYR A 490 -4.13 -4.28 -23.20
C TYR A 490 -3.19 -3.99 -24.36
N LEU A 491 -2.70 -5.00 -25.08
CA LEU A 491 -1.75 -4.79 -26.18
C LEU A 491 -2.44 -4.35 -27.48
N ASP A 492 -3.44 -5.10 -27.95
CA ASP A 492 -4.08 -4.87 -29.25
C ASP A 492 -4.96 -3.60 -29.25
N LYS A 493 -5.41 -3.15 -28.07
CA LYS A 493 -6.18 -1.91 -27.86
C LYS A 493 -5.33 -0.76 -27.29
N GLY A 494 -4.07 -1.03 -26.99
CA GLY A 494 -3.16 -0.22 -26.17
C GLY A 494 -2.62 1.02 -26.83
#